data_AF-A0A389MSB8-F1
#
_entry.id   AF-A0A389MSB8-F1
#
_cell.length_a   1.000
_cell.length_b   1.000
_cell.length_c   1.000
_cell.angle_alpha   90.00
_cell.angle_beta   90.00
_cell.angle_gamma   90.00
#
_symmetry.space_group_name_H-M   'P 1'
#
loop_
_entity.id
_entity.type
_entity.pdbx_description
1 polymer ?
#
loop_
_entity_poly.entity_id
_entity_poly.type
_entity_poly.pdbx_seq_one_letter_code
_entity_poly.pdbx_strand_id
1 'polypeptide(L)'
;MRTVLGLSLTLVAMLVTAPAQAGEGLGHARWCETDTSAPAQAPAMAAVAPDGNLRGTRSAAVLVAEAKSAAKASRDEEALAWLRLCQWHNQDAQNAIGADRADVLSWLKS
;
A
#
# COMPACT_ATOMS: atom_id res chain seq x y z
N MET A 1 5.23 62.54 -24.64
CA MET A 1 4.02 62.78 -23.82
C MET A 1 2.95 61.77 -24.21
N ARG A 2 2.26 61.20 -23.21
CA ARG A 2 1.17 60.19 -23.22
C ARG A 2 1.56 58.70 -23.13
N THR A 3 1.62 58.26 -21.86
CA THR A 3 1.04 57.05 -21.21
C THR A 3 -0.14 56.39 -21.98
N VAL A 4 -0.49 55.09 -21.86
CA VAL A 4 -0.83 54.24 -20.69
C VAL A 4 -0.87 52.74 -21.08
N LEU A 5 -0.53 51.90 -20.11
CA LEU A 5 -0.79 50.47 -19.88
C LEU A 5 -1.74 49.68 -20.81
N GLY A 6 -1.30 48.46 -21.16
CA GLY A 6 -2.15 47.31 -21.48
C GLY A 6 -1.65 46.08 -20.72
N LEU A 7 -2.06 46.00 -19.45
CA LEU A 7 -1.81 44.91 -18.50
C LEU A 7 -2.78 43.75 -18.79
N SER A 8 -2.27 42.51 -18.89
CA SER A 8 -3.01 41.23 -18.68
C SER A 8 -1.99 40.11 -18.89
N LEU A 9 -1.13 39.73 -17.93
CA LEU A 9 -1.40 39.06 -16.65
C LEU A 9 -2.49 37.98 -16.76
N THR A 10 -2.10 36.74 -17.06
CA THR A 10 -2.37 35.50 -16.28
C THR A 10 -2.25 34.28 -17.19
N LEU A 11 -1.05 33.70 -17.29
CA LEU A 11 -0.92 32.29 -17.64
C LEU A 11 -0.84 31.50 -16.33
N VAL A 12 -1.97 31.44 -15.62
CA VAL A 12 -2.20 30.44 -14.57
C VAL A 12 -2.49 29.13 -15.31
N ALA A 13 -1.42 28.50 -15.81
CA ALA A 13 -1.47 27.14 -16.29
C ALA A 13 -1.66 26.23 -15.07
N MET A 14 -2.94 26.01 -14.77
CA MET A 14 -3.52 24.92 -14.01
C MET A 14 -2.49 23.94 -13.45
N LEU A 15 -2.19 24.09 -12.15
CA LEU A 15 -1.92 22.93 -11.32
C LEU A 15 -3.14 22.03 -11.46
N VAL A 16 -3.03 21.01 -12.32
CA VAL A 16 -3.87 19.84 -12.24
C VAL A 16 -3.53 19.20 -10.90
N THR A 17 -4.29 19.58 -9.87
CA THR A 17 -4.44 18.78 -8.67
C THR A 17 -5.00 17.45 -9.14
N ALA A 18 -4.11 16.49 -9.38
CA ALA A 18 -4.51 15.09 -9.44
C ALA A 18 -5.31 14.83 -8.16
N PRO A 19 -6.54 14.30 -8.25
CA PRO A 19 -7.20 13.83 -7.04
C PRO A 19 -6.25 12.81 -6.43
N ALA A 20 -5.77 13.09 -5.21
CA ALA A 20 -5.22 12.06 -4.36
C ALA A 20 -6.37 11.08 -4.14
N GLN A 21 -6.47 10.08 -5.02
CA GLN A 21 -7.32 8.92 -4.84
C GLN A 21 -6.84 8.34 -3.52
N ALA A 22 -7.64 8.51 -2.46
CA ALA A 22 -7.35 7.89 -1.18
C ALA A 22 -7.17 6.39 -1.48
N GLY A 23 -5.93 5.93 -1.30
CA GLY A 23 -5.39 4.79 -2.01
C GLY A 23 -6.22 3.52 -1.88
N GLU A 24 -6.68 2.98 -3.01
CA GLU A 24 -7.33 1.67 -3.07
C GLU A 24 -6.42 0.60 -2.42
N GLY A 25 -5.10 0.74 -2.57
CA GLY A 25 -4.08 -0.07 -1.93
C GLY A 25 -4.08 0.04 -0.40
N LEU A 26 -4.29 1.22 0.18
CA LEU A 26 -4.47 1.36 1.63
C LEU A 26 -5.77 0.71 2.11
N GLY A 27 -6.84 0.79 1.32
CA GLY A 27 -8.09 0.06 1.57
C GLY A 27 -7.87 -1.45 1.60
N HIS A 28 -7.19 -1.99 0.58
CA HIS A 28 -6.82 -3.41 0.50
C HIS A 28 -5.88 -3.84 1.62
N ALA A 29 -4.97 -2.96 2.05
CA ALA A 29 -4.08 -3.18 3.18
C ALA A 29 -4.84 -3.29 4.51
N ARG A 30 -5.80 -2.38 4.76
CA ARG A 30 -6.60 -2.36 5.99
C ARG A 30 -7.60 -3.50 6.06
N TRP A 31 -8.12 -3.95 4.91
CA TRP A 31 -9.00 -5.12 4.87
C TRP A 31 -8.37 -6.34 5.56
N CYS A 32 -7.05 -6.51 5.46
CA CYS A 32 -6.31 -7.58 6.11
C CYS A 32 -6.38 -7.60 7.64
N GLU A 33 -6.65 -6.46 8.30
CA GLU A 33 -6.88 -6.43 9.76
C GLU A 33 -8.24 -7.00 10.14
N THR A 34 -9.21 -6.90 9.22
CA THR A 34 -10.60 -7.35 9.43
C THR A 34 -10.86 -8.74 8.87
N ASP A 35 -9.90 -9.32 8.14
CA ASP A 35 -10.02 -10.67 7.61
C ASP A 35 -9.85 -11.72 8.72
N THR A 36 -10.98 -12.26 9.17
CA THR A 36 -11.05 -13.35 10.15
C THR A 36 -11.11 -14.72 9.50
N SER A 37 -10.97 -14.80 8.18
CA SER A 37 -11.01 -16.08 7.46
C SER A 37 -9.88 -16.98 7.95
N ALA A 38 -10.19 -18.27 8.11
CA ALA A 38 -9.15 -19.25 8.36
C ALA A 38 -8.15 -19.22 7.18
N PRO A 39 -6.85 -19.37 7.44
CA PRO A 39 -5.83 -19.43 6.38
C PRO A 39 -6.27 -20.44 5.33
N ALA A 40 -6.44 -19.99 4.08
CA ALA A 40 -6.88 -20.85 2.99
C ALA A 40 -5.95 -22.08 2.88
N GLN A 41 -6.50 -23.27 3.16
CA GLN A 41 -5.79 -24.54 3.02
C GLN A 41 -5.69 -24.86 1.52
N ALA A 42 -4.72 -24.28 0.83
CA ALA A 42 -4.53 -24.41 -0.61
C ALA A 42 -3.02 -24.54 -0.92
N PRO A 43 -2.61 -25.03 -2.11
CA PRO A 43 -1.19 -25.18 -2.50
C PRO A 43 -0.34 -23.90 -2.40
N ALA A 44 -0.97 -22.73 -2.21
CA ALA A 44 -0.37 -21.44 -1.84
C ALA A 44 0.41 -21.44 -0.49
N MET A 45 0.33 -22.52 0.29
CA MET A 45 1.14 -22.74 1.50
C MET A 45 2.64 -22.95 1.23
N ALA A 46 3.02 -23.21 -0.03
CA ALA A 46 4.42 -23.33 -0.45
C ALA A 46 5.10 -22.00 -0.78
N ALA A 47 4.37 -20.87 -0.76
CA ALA A 47 4.96 -19.56 -0.98
C ALA A 47 5.97 -19.25 0.14
N VAL A 48 7.22 -18.96 -0.25
CA VAL A 48 8.26 -18.52 0.66
C VAL A 48 7.92 -17.10 1.08
N ALA A 49 7.75 -16.90 2.38
CA ALA A 49 7.58 -15.60 2.98
C ALA A 49 8.87 -14.77 2.88
N PRO A 50 8.81 -13.44 3.08
CA PRO A 50 9.96 -12.55 2.93
C PRO A 50 11.15 -12.89 3.84
N ASP A 51 10.88 -13.57 4.95
CA ASP A 51 11.87 -14.07 5.91
C ASP A 51 12.57 -15.37 5.45
N GLY A 52 12.24 -15.89 4.27
CA GLY A 52 12.78 -17.15 3.75
C GLY A 52 12.10 -18.40 4.31
N ASN A 53 11.16 -18.25 5.24
CA ASN A 53 10.37 -19.36 5.78
C ASN A 53 9.16 -19.64 4.89
N LEU A 54 8.58 -20.84 5.00
CA LEU A 54 7.27 -21.08 4.40
C LEU A 54 6.23 -20.16 5.05
N ARG A 55 5.43 -19.46 4.23
CA ARG A 55 4.29 -18.65 4.70
C ARG A 55 3.37 -19.46 5.60
N GLY A 56 3.19 -20.76 5.30
CA GLY A 56 2.39 -21.67 6.11
C GLY A 56 0.92 -21.25 6.21
N THR A 57 0.26 -21.64 7.32
CA THR A 57 -1.14 -21.29 7.65
C THR A 57 -1.22 -19.95 8.40
N ARG A 58 -0.27 -19.04 8.22
CA ARG A 58 -0.32 -17.74 8.93
C ARG A 58 -1.59 -17.00 8.52
N SER A 59 -2.39 -16.58 9.51
CA SER A 59 -3.60 -15.79 9.28
C SER A 59 -3.26 -14.39 8.77
N ALA A 60 -4.24 -13.69 8.18
CA ALA A 60 -4.07 -12.31 7.74
C ALA A 60 -3.58 -11.40 8.89
N ALA A 61 -4.11 -11.58 10.10
CA ALA A 61 -3.67 -10.87 11.30
C ALA A 61 -2.17 -11.06 11.61
N VAL A 62 -1.65 -12.29 11.47
CA VAL A 62 -0.22 -12.55 11.67
C VAL A 62 0.61 -11.86 10.58
N LEU A 63 0.17 -11.90 9.32
CA LEU A 63 0.88 -11.24 8.22
C LEU A 63 0.91 -9.71 8.39
N VAL A 64 -0.18 -9.10 8.86
CA VAL A 64 -0.21 -7.66 9.17
C VAL A 64 0.70 -7.34 10.36
N ALA A 65 0.74 -8.18 11.39
CA ALA A 65 1.64 -7.97 12.53
C ALA A 65 3.13 -8.01 12.11
N GLU A 66 3.50 -8.96 11.25
CA GLU A 66 4.85 -9.03 10.65
C GLU A 66 5.15 -7.81 9.78
N ALA A 67 4.19 -7.39 8.96
CA ALA A 67 4.33 -6.19 8.13
C ALA A 67 4.58 -4.93 8.99
N LYS A 68 3.82 -4.76 10.08
CA LYS A 68 4.03 -3.65 11.03
C LYS A 68 5.37 -3.73 11.74
N SER A 69 5.76 -4.92 12.18
CA SER A 69 7.07 -5.17 12.83
C SER A 69 8.23 -4.79 11.89
N ALA A 70 8.19 -5.25 10.64
CA ALA A 70 9.17 -4.91 9.62
C ALA A 70 9.18 -3.40 9.31
N ALA A 71 8.02 -2.77 9.14
CA ALA A 71 7.93 -1.33 8.86
C ALA A 71 8.49 -0.48 10.01
N LYS A 72 8.20 -0.83 11.26
CA LYS A 72 8.74 -0.16 12.46
C LYS A 72 10.26 -0.33 12.59
N ALA A 73 10.79 -1.45 12.10
CA ALA A 73 12.23 -1.70 11.96
C ALA A 73 12.86 -1.05 10.71
N SER A 74 12.14 -0.19 9.97
CA SER A 74 12.58 0.43 8.70
C SER A 74 12.92 -0.58 7.59
N ARG A 75 12.37 -1.80 7.65
CA ARG A 75 12.48 -2.85 6.62
C ARG A 75 11.28 -2.77 5.68
N ASP A 76 11.20 -1.68 4.92
CA ASP A 76 9.99 -1.31 4.17
C ASP A 76 9.62 -2.29 3.04
N GLU A 77 10.60 -2.87 2.33
CA GLU A 77 10.33 -3.89 1.30
C GLU A 77 9.75 -5.16 1.91
N GLU A 78 10.30 -5.58 3.05
CA GLU A 78 9.84 -6.75 3.79
C GLU A 78 8.42 -6.53 4.31
N ALA A 79 8.14 -5.33 4.81
CA ALA A 79 6.81 -4.94 5.28
C ALA A 79 5.75 -5.04 4.19
N LEU A 80 6.04 -4.52 2.99
CA LEU A 80 5.13 -4.60 1.85
C LEU A 80 4.97 -6.03 1.35
N ALA A 81 6.06 -6.81 1.34
CA ALA A 81 6.02 -8.20 0.92
C ALA A 81 5.13 -9.03 1.86
N TRP A 82 5.24 -8.84 3.18
CA TRP A 82 4.34 -9.46 4.16
C TRP A 82 2.88 -9.08 3.94
N LEU A 83 2.61 -7.80 3.69
CA LEU A 83 1.25 -7.32 3.49
C LEU A 83 0.63 -7.82 2.18
N ARG A 84 1.38 -7.89 1.08
CA ARG A 84 0.91 -8.44 -0.20
C ARG A 84 0.49 -9.91 -0.09
N LEU A 85 1.13 -10.69 0.79
CA LEU A 85 0.76 -12.09 1.06
C LEU A 85 -0.62 -12.25 1.70
N CYS A 86 -1.18 -11.20 2.30
CA CYS A 86 -2.59 -11.22 2.73
C CYS A 86 -3.52 -11.26 1.50
N GLN A 87 -3.20 -10.50 0.45
CA GLN A 87 -3.95 -10.43 -0.79
C GLN A 87 -3.44 -11.42 -1.86
N TRP A 88 -2.85 -12.55 -1.45
CA TRP A 88 -2.17 -13.48 -2.38
C TRP A 88 -3.05 -13.96 -3.55
N HIS A 89 -4.37 -14.06 -3.32
CA HIS A 89 -5.36 -14.54 -4.28
C HIS A 89 -5.91 -13.42 -5.20
N ASN A 90 -5.53 -12.16 -4.93
CA ASN A 90 -6.02 -10.99 -5.63
C ASN A 90 -4.82 -10.15 -6.12
N GLN A 91 -4.40 -10.41 -7.36
CA GLN A 91 -3.25 -9.73 -7.97
C GLN A 91 -3.46 -8.22 -8.08
N ASP A 92 -4.69 -7.78 -8.36
CA ASP A 92 -5.01 -6.36 -8.48
C ASP A 92 -4.86 -5.64 -7.14
N ALA A 93 -5.32 -6.27 -6.05
CA ALA A 93 -5.12 -5.75 -4.70
C ALA A 93 -3.63 -5.68 -4.32
N GLN A 94 -2.81 -6.67 -4.73
CA GLN A 94 -1.35 -6.61 -4.51
C GLN A 94 -0.69 -5.47 -5.29
N ASN A 95 -1.12 -5.24 -6.52
CA ASN A 95 -0.63 -4.14 -7.36
C ASN A 95 -1.01 -2.79 -6.75
N ALA A 96 -2.25 -2.64 -6.29
CA ALA A 96 -2.74 -1.44 -5.62
C ALA A 96 -1.96 -1.15 -4.31
N ILE A 97 -1.73 -2.16 -3.47
CA ILE A 97 -0.87 -2.05 -2.27
C ILE A 97 0.55 -1.57 -2.65
N GLY A 98 1.06 -2.02 -3.80
CA GLY A 98 2.34 -1.57 -4.33
C GLY A 98 2.35 -0.12 -4.82
N ALA A 99 1.27 0.29 -5.48
CA ALA A 99 1.10 1.65 -5.98
C ALA A 99 1.01 2.66 -4.83
N ASP A 100 0.28 2.31 -3.76
CA ASP A 100 0.06 3.17 -2.59
C ASP A 100 1.09 2.95 -1.48
N ARG A 101 2.31 2.53 -1.86
CA ARG A 101 3.39 2.16 -0.94
C ARG A 101 3.61 3.18 0.18
N ALA A 102 3.65 4.47 -0.14
CA ALA A 102 3.97 5.50 0.85
C ALA A 102 2.92 5.57 1.96
N ASP A 103 1.64 5.57 1.57
CA ASP A 103 0.51 5.62 2.49
C ASP A 103 0.38 4.33 3.29
N VAL A 104 0.60 3.19 2.62
CA VAL A 104 0.63 1.86 3.26
C VAL A 104 1.74 1.78 4.31
N LEU A 105 2.96 2.21 3.99
CA LEU A 105 4.07 2.21 4.93
C LEU A 105 3.86 3.20 6.08
N SER A 106 3.28 4.37 5.81
CA SER A 106 2.90 5.32 6.85
C SER A 106 1.91 4.70 7.84
N TRP A 107 0.89 4.00 7.33
CA TRP A 107 -0.05 3.25 8.15
C TRP A 107 0.60 2.10 8.92
N LEU A 108 1.48 1.31 8.30
CA LEU A 108 2.18 0.22 8.99
C LEU A 108 3.09 0.71 10.13
N LYS A 109 3.63 1.92 10.00
CA LYS A 109 4.50 2.56 11.00
C LYS A 109 3.74 3.22 12.15
N SER A 110 2.44 3.48 11.99
CA SER A 110 1.58 3.99 13.08
C SER A 110 1.44 2.98 14.23
#